data_AF-A0A3B9MB51-F1
#
_entry.id   AF-A0A3B9MB51-F1
#
_cell.length_a   1.000
_cell.length_b   1.000
_cell.length_c   1.000
_cell.angle_alpha   90.00
_cell.angle_beta   90.00
_cell.angle_gamma   90.00
#
_symmetry.space_group_name_H-M   'P 1'
#
loop_
_entity.id
_entity.type
_entity.pdbx_description
1 polymer ?
#
loop_
_entity_poly.entity_id
_entity_poly.type
_entity_poly.pdbx_seq_one_letter_code
_entity_poly.pdbx_strand_id
1 'polypeptide(L)'
;MDRARQDILGRRGRALRQRHPGSRRRDGDLSSQPQPSFEELLSSLEQTIGRLAEGTAPLDELVAAHERAARLLAEAEARLESLKARADALSAQLRG
;
A
#
# COMPACT_ATOMS: atom_id res chain seq x y z
N MET A 1 -30.33 -17.80 -70.15
CA MET A 1 -31.16 -17.42 -68.97
C MET A 1 -30.35 -16.38 -68.20
N ASP A 2 -30.17 -15.13 -68.64
CA ASP A 2 -31.11 -14.04 -68.94
C ASP A 2 -32.00 -13.63 -67.75
N ARG A 3 -31.80 -12.37 -67.31
CA ARG A 3 -32.65 -11.41 -66.55
C ARG A 3 -33.48 -11.98 -65.37
N ALA A 4 -33.48 -11.38 -64.20
CA ALA A 4 -33.86 -10.00 -63.95
C ALA A 4 -33.64 -9.71 -62.46
N ARG A 5 -33.00 -8.58 -62.11
CA ARG A 5 -33.66 -7.36 -61.59
C ARG A 5 -34.22 -7.53 -60.17
N GLN A 6 -34.02 -6.61 -59.23
CA GLN A 6 -33.42 -5.29 -59.20
C GLN A 6 -33.39 -4.91 -57.71
N ASP A 7 -32.38 -4.13 -57.33
CA ASP A 7 -32.42 -2.87 -56.57
C ASP A 7 -33.43 -2.77 -55.42
N ILE A 8 -33.10 -2.12 -54.31
CA ILE A 8 -33.46 -0.72 -54.13
C ILE A 8 -33.03 -0.32 -52.71
N LEU A 9 -32.19 0.72 -52.63
CA LEU A 9 -32.14 1.75 -51.58
C LEU A 9 -31.85 1.26 -50.15
N GLY A 10 -30.80 1.72 -49.47
CA GLY A 10 -30.51 3.12 -49.30
C GLY A 10 -30.65 3.48 -47.82
N ARG A 11 -29.51 3.89 -47.24
CA ARG A 11 -29.41 4.87 -46.16
C ARG A 11 -29.96 4.51 -44.76
N ARG A 12 -29.06 4.77 -43.79
CA ARG A 12 -29.27 5.18 -42.39
C ARG A 12 -29.56 4.08 -41.38
N GLY A 13 -28.56 3.82 -40.53
CA GLY A 13 -28.77 3.05 -39.32
C GLY A 13 -27.56 3.06 -38.38
N ARG A 14 -27.33 4.21 -37.74
CA ARG A 14 -26.75 4.38 -36.39
C ARG A 14 -25.56 3.49 -36.00
N ALA A 15 -24.41 4.16 -35.83
CA ALA A 15 -23.28 3.69 -35.06
C ALA A 15 -23.72 3.08 -33.73
N LEU A 16 -23.47 1.78 -33.56
CA LEU A 16 -23.55 1.09 -32.28
C LEU A 16 -22.35 1.52 -31.42
N ARG A 17 -22.45 2.71 -30.83
CA ARG A 17 -21.60 3.09 -29.71
C ARG A 17 -22.18 2.50 -28.43
N GLN A 18 -21.30 1.75 -27.76
CA GLN A 18 -21.17 1.64 -26.31
C GLN A 18 -22.36 1.06 -25.56
N ARG A 19 -22.16 -0.16 -25.03
CA ARG A 19 -22.30 -0.44 -23.60
C ARG A 19 -21.27 -1.49 -23.19
N HIS A 20 -20.07 -1.05 -22.82
CA HIS A 20 -19.24 -1.85 -21.92
C HIS A 20 -19.95 -1.86 -20.57
N PRO A 21 -20.29 -3.03 -19.99
CA PRO A 21 -20.74 -3.07 -18.61
C PRO A 21 -19.57 -2.58 -17.76
N GLY A 22 -19.83 -1.50 -17.01
CA GLY A 22 -18.84 -0.86 -16.18
C GLY A 22 -18.13 -1.92 -15.34
N SER A 23 -16.80 -1.95 -15.47
CA SER A 23 -15.95 -2.35 -14.37
C SER A 23 -16.42 -1.55 -13.17
N ARG A 24 -17.19 -2.20 -12.29
CA ARG A 24 -17.39 -1.74 -10.92
C ARG A 24 -15.98 -1.50 -10.41
N ARG A 25 -15.58 -0.23 -10.42
CA ARG A 25 -14.47 0.26 -9.64
C ARG A 25 -14.85 -0.14 -8.23
N ARG A 26 -14.28 -1.24 -7.77
CA ARG A 26 -14.07 -1.47 -6.36
C ARG A 26 -13.21 -0.27 -6.00
N ASP A 27 -13.86 0.78 -5.51
CA ASP A 27 -13.23 1.85 -4.78
C ASP A 27 -12.51 1.12 -3.64
N GLY A 28 -11.28 0.72 -3.95
CA GLY A 28 -10.38 0.18 -2.96
C GLY A 28 -10.26 1.29 -1.94
N ASP A 29 -10.63 0.95 -0.72
CA ASP A 29 -10.32 1.73 0.46
C ASP A 29 -8.80 1.97 0.48
N LEU A 30 -8.35 3.04 -0.18
CA LEU A 30 -6.96 3.49 -0.23
C LEU A 30 -6.54 4.13 1.10
N SER A 31 -7.45 4.18 2.08
CA SER A 31 -7.24 4.81 3.39
C SER A 31 -6.78 3.86 4.50
N SER A 32 -6.77 2.55 4.25
CA SER A 32 -6.38 1.57 5.27
C SER A 32 -5.16 0.78 4.80
N GLN A 33 -4.02 1.45 4.59
CA GLN A 33 -2.75 0.72 4.53
C GLN A 33 -2.54 0.12 5.94
N PRO A 34 -2.52 -1.22 6.09
CA PRO A 34 -2.27 -1.82 7.38
C PRO A 34 -0.92 -1.32 7.87
N GLN A 35 -0.89 -0.72 9.06
CA GLN A 35 0.39 -0.36 9.67
C GLN A 35 1.22 -1.64 9.82
N PRO A 36 2.52 -1.60 9.53
CA PRO A 36 3.36 -2.78 9.69
C PRO A 36 3.23 -3.29 11.12
N SER A 37 3.18 -4.61 11.26
CA SER A 37 3.25 -5.24 12.58
C SER A 37 4.54 -4.85 13.30
N PHE A 38 4.54 -4.99 14.62
CA PHE A 38 5.74 -4.65 15.40
C PHE A 38 6.95 -5.52 14.99
N GLU A 39 6.72 -6.79 14.67
CA GLU A 39 7.77 -7.71 14.19
C GLU A 39 8.33 -7.28 12.82
N GLU A 40 7.47 -6.88 11.87
CA GLU A 40 7.92 -6.37 10.56
C GLU A 40 8.72 -5.08 10.70
N LEU A 41 8.34 -4.22 11.65
CA LEU A 41 9.05 -3.00 11.96
C LEU A 41 10.45 -3.29 12.53
N LEU A 42 10.55 -4.22 13.49
CA LEU A 42 11.84 -4.64 14.03
C LEU A 42 12.71 -5.31 12.96
N SER A 43 12.14 -6.19 12.13
CA SER A 43 12.87 -6.82 11.03
C SER A 43 13.42 -5.78 10.04
N SER A 44 12.64 -4.75 9.72
CA SER A 44 13.07 -3.65 8.85
C SER A 44 14.21 -2.84 9.48
N LEU A 45 14.17 -2.64 10.80
CA LEU A 45 15.23 -1.96 11.54
C LEU A 45 16.52 -2.78 11.53
N GLU A 46 16.43 -4.08 11.85
CA GLU A 46 17.57 -5.01 11.83
C GLU A 46 18.25 -5.07 10.46
N GLN A 47 17.47 -5.19 9.39
CA GLN A 47 18.00 -5.17 8.02
C GLN A 47 18.73 -3.86 7.71
N THR A 48 18.18 -2.73 8.15
CA THR A 48 18.79 -1.42 7.94
C THR A 48 20.09 -1.27 8.73
N ILE A 49 20.12 -1.76 9.98
CA ILE A 49 21.33 -1.79 10.80
C ILE A 49 22.39 -2.72 10.18
N GLY A 50 22.00 -3.87 9.65
CA GLY A 50 22.90 -4.79 8.95
C GLY A 50 23.65 -4.10 7.81
N ARG A 51 22.91 -3.37 6.96
CA ARG A 51 23.51 -2.59 5.86
C ARG A 51 24.46 -1.48 6.34
N LEU A 52 24.14 -0.84 7.46
CA LEU A 52 25.04 0.16 8.08
C LEU A 52 26.31 -0.49 8.63
N ALA A 53 26.17 -1.66 9.26
CA ALA A 53 27.28 -2.41 9.85
C ALA A 53 28.23 -2.99 8.79
N GLU A 54 27.73 -3.36 7.62
CA GLU A 54 28.57 -3.76 6.49
C GLU A 54 29.53 -2.64 6.07
N GLY A 55 29.09 -1.38 6.08
CA GLY A 55 29.94 -0.21 5.84
C GLY A 55 30.58 -0.13 4.44
N THR A 56 30.17 -0.98 3.50
CA THR A 56 30.71 -1.05 2.14
C THR A 56 29.98 -0.15 1.14
N ALA A 57 28.78 0.32 1.50
CA ALA A 57 27.98 1.20 0.66
C ALA A 57 28.54 2.63 0.60
N PRO A 58 28.25 3.40 -0.46
CA PRO A 58 28.58 4.83 -0.53
C PRO A 58 28.04 5.63 0.66
N LEU A 59 28.73 6.71 1.03
CA LEU A 59 28.37 7.55 2.18
C LEU A 59 26.90 8.01 2.13
N ASP A 60 26.42 8.49 0.99
CA ASP A 60 25.03 8.96 0.84
C ASP A 60 24.02 7.84 1.12
N GLU A 61 24.34 6.62 0.70
CA GLU A 61 23.50 5.44 0.94
C GLU A 61 23.51 5.01 2.41
N LEU A 62 24.64 5.17 3.10
CA LEU A 62 24.77 4.94 4.53
C LEU A 62 24.02 6.00 5.34
N VAL A 63 24.10 7.27 4.94
CA VAL A 63 23.34 8.36 5.58
C VAL A 63 21.84 8.10 5.43
N ALA A 64 21.37 7.75 4.23
CA ALA A 64 19.97 7.42 3.99
C ALA A 64 19.50 6.20 4.81
N ALA A 65 20.36 5.18 4.96
CA ALA A 65 20.07 4.03 5.82
C ALA A 65 20.00 4.44 7.30
N HIS A 66 20.90 5.30 7.77
CA HIS A 66 20.90 5.79 9.14
C HIS A 66 19.62 6.56 9.47
N GLU A 67 19.20 7.49 8.61
CA GLU A 67 17.94 8.21 8.79
C GLU A 67 16.72 7.29 8.79
N ARG A 68 16.74 6.24 7.95
CA ARG A 68 15.69 5.21 7.98
C ARG A 68 15.69 4.45 9.30
N ALA A 69 16.85 4.01 9.77
CA ALA A 69 16.97 3.31 11.06
C ALA A 69 16.49 4.18 12.22
N ALA A 70 16.84 5.46 12.25
CA ALA A 70 16.39 6.40 13.26
C ALA A 70 14.86 6.55 13.30
N ARG A 71 14.21 6.63 12.12
CA ARG A 71 12.74 6.67 12.03
C ARG A 71 12.08 5.38 12.52
N LEU A 72 12.60 4.23 12.11
CA LEU A 72 12.09 2.92 12.54
C LEU A 72 12.25 2.72 14.05
N LEU A 73 13.38 3.14 14.61
CA LEU A 73 13.62 3.08 16.05
C LEU A 73 12.61 3.95 16.83
N ALA A 74 12.43 5.20 16.41
CA ALA A 74 11.48 6.11 17.05
C ALA A 74 10.04 5.55 17.02
N GLU A 75 9.65 4.91 15.92
CA GLU A 75 8.35 4.26 15.82
C GLU A 75 8.23 3.02 16.73
N ALA A 76 9.30 2.21 16.84
CA ALA A 76 9.35 1.09 17.79
C ALA A 76 9.15 1.57 19.23
N GLU A 77 9.91 2.59 19.63
CA GLU A 77 9.88 3.18 20.97
C GLU A 77 8.50 3.73 21.30
N ALA A 78 7.87 4.46 20.37
CA ALA A 78 6.53 5.00 20.56
C ALA A 78 5.48 3.89 20.77
N ARG A 79 5.57 2.79 20.01
CA ARG A 79 4.67 1.64 20.16
C ARG A 79 4.87 0.94 21.51
N LEU A 80 6.12 0.74 21.93
CA LEU A 80 6.45 0.14 23.22
C LEU A 80 5.95 1.00 24.39
N GLU A 81 6.15 2.32 24.32
CA GLU A 81 5.68 3.22 25.36
C GLU A 81 4.15 3.23 25.46
N SER A 82 3.46 3.19 24.32
CA SER A 82 1.99 3.04 24.31
C SER A 82 1.54 1.72 24.96
N LEU A 83 2.23 0.62 24.71
CA LEU A 83 1.89 -0.68 25.31
C LEU A 83 2.16 -0.68 26.81
N LYS A 84 3.27 -0.09 27.24
CA LYS A 84 3.63 0.08 28.65
C LYS A 84 2.58 0.90 29.40
N ALA A 85 2.21 2.06 28.87
CA ALA A 85 1.18 2.92 29.48
C ALA A 85 -0.16 2.18 29.64
N ARG A 86 -0.55 1.35 28.66
CA ARG A 86 -1.76 0.51 28.75
C ARG A 86 -1.64 -0.58 29.82
N ALA A 87 -0.48 -1.22 29.92
CA ALA A 87 -0.22 -2.23 30.94
C ALA A 87 -0.22 -1.64 32.36
N ASP A 88 0.35 -0.44 32.52
CA ASP A 88 0.34 0.28 33.79
C ASP A 88 -1.07 0.70 34.20
N ALA A 89 -1.87 1.21 33.26
CA ALA A 89 -3.27 1.56 33.50
C ALA A 89 -4.10 0.34 33.93
N LEU A 90 -3.94 -0.80 33.24
CA LEU A 90 -4.60 -2.05 33.60
C LEU A 90 -4.16 -2.53 34.99
N SER A 91 -2.86 -2.46 35.27
CA SER A 91 -2.31 -2.87 36.57
C SER A 91 -2.85 -2.00 37.71
N ALA A 92 -3.02 -0.70 37.49
CA ALA A 92 -3.61 0.20 38.46
C ALA A 92 -5.10 -0.11 38.69
N GLN A 93 -5.86 -0.38 37.63
CA GLN A 93 -7.28 -0.77 37.72
C GLN A 93 -7.50 -2.06 38.52
N LEU A 94 -6.58 -3.02 38.42
CA LEU A 94 -6.69 -4.29 39.15
C LEU A 94 -6.29 -4.19 40.64
N ARG A 95 -5.60 -3.12 41.03
CA ARG A 95 -5.14 -2.89 42.43
C ARG A 95 -6.05 -1.97 43.24
N GLY A 96 -6.89 -1.18 42.57
CA GLY A 96 -7.89 -0.30 43.19
C GLY A 96 -9.20 -1.04 43.44
#